data_AF-A0A9D1GTZ5-F1
#
_entry.id   AF-A0A9D1GTZ5-F1
#
_cell.length_a   1.000
_cell.length_b   1.000
_cell.length_c   1.000
_cell.angle_alpha   90.00
_cell.angle_beta   90.00
_cell.angle_gamma   90.00
#
_symmetry.space_group_name_H-M   'P 1'
#
loop_
_entity.id
_entity.type
_entity.pdbx_description
1 polymer ?
#
loop_
_entity_poly.entity_id
_entity_poly.type
_entity_poly.pdbx_seq_one_letter_code
_entity_poly.pdbx_strand_id
1 'polypeptide(L)' 'MFEYMTAQEAAEKWNVSLRWVQRLCKESRIDGVINVNRVWLIPKKAKKPADVRLKKGIE' A
#
# COMPACT_ATOMS: atom_id res chain seq x y z
N MET A 1 -9.67 16.02 -7.53
CA MET A 1 -8.20 15.88 -7.63
C MET A 1 -7.82 14.48 -7.16
N PHE A 2 -7.02 13.71 -7.91
CA PHE A 2 -6.47 12.46 -7.40
C PHE A 2 -5.33 12.81 -6.44
N GLU A 3 -5.59 12.78 -5.15
CA GLU A 3 -4.54 12.95 -4.16
C GLU A 3 -3.75 11.65 -4.06
N TYR A 4 -2.45 11.73 -4.32
CA TYR A 4 -1.51 10.66 -4.08
C TYR A 4 -0.79 10.90 -2.74
N MET A 5 -0.32 9.82 -2.14
CA MET A 5 0.58 9.83 -1.00
C MET A 5 1.80 8.97 -1.34
N THR A 6 2.91 9.22 -0.68
CA THR A 6 4.11 8.39 -0.82
C THR A 6 3.93 7.04 -0.12
N ALA A 7 4.76 6.05 -0.46
CA ALA A 7 4.82 4.79 0.28
C ALA A 7 5.09 4.96 1.79
N GLN A 8 5.76 6.06 2.18
CA GLN A 8 6.02 6.37 3.59
C GLN A 8 4.76 6.84 4.30
N GLU A 9 4.03 7.79 3.72
CA GLU A 9 2.74 8.22 4.25
C GLU A 9 1.72 7.07 4.30
N ALA A 10 1.72 6.20 3.28
CA ALA A 10 0.87 5.01 3.27
C ALA A 10 1.26 4.02 4.38
N ALA A 11 2.56 3.88 4.67
CA ALA A 11 3.07 3.04 5.75
C ALA A 11 2.56 3.53 7.11
N GLU A 12 2.62 4.85 7.35
CA GLU A 12 2.09 5.47 8.57
C GLU A 12 0.57 5.34 8.65
N LYS A 13 -0.15 5.65 7.57
CA LYS A 13 -1.62 5.57 7.51
C LYS A 13 -2.15 4.15 7.74
N TRP A 14 -1.46 3.14 7.22
CA TRP A 14 -1.87 1.73 7.37
C TRP A 14 -1.25 1.05 8.58
N ASN A 15 -0.41 1.77 9.34
CA ASN A 15 0.40 1.31 10.46
C ASN A 15 1.18 0.02 10.11
N VAL A 16 1.91 0.06 9.01
CA VAL A 16 2.69 -1.05 8.44
C VAL A 16 4.09 -0.56 8.09
N SER A 17 5.04 -1.49 7.93
CA SER A 17 6.39 -1.10 7.53
C SER A 17 6.43 -0.63 6.07
N LEU A 18 7.26 0.38 5.77
CA LEU A 18 7.54 0.86 4.41
C LEU A 18 7.87 -0.30 3.44
N ARG A 19 8.67 -1.26 3.90
CA ARG A 19 9.04 -2.45 3.11
C ARG A 19 7.83 -3.29 2.71
N TRP A 20 6.80 -3.35 3.57
CA TRP A 20 5.55 -4.05 3.28
C TRP A 20 4.73 -3.30 2.22
N VAL A 21 4.65 -1.97 2.34
CA VAL A 21 4.02 -1.12 1.32
C VAL A 21 4.71 -1.26 -0.04
N GLN A 22 6.04 -1.20 -0.07
CA GLN A 22 6.83 -1.40 -1.30
C GLN A 22 6.59 -2.77 -1.92
N ARG A 23 6.44 -3.82 -1.11
CA ARG A 23 6.07 -5.16 -1.60
C ARG A 23 4.68 -5.15 -2.23
N LEU A 24 3.68 -4.56 -1.57
CA LEU A 24 2.33 -4.44 -2.14
C LEU A 24 2.31 -3.69 -3.46
N CYS A 25 3.11 -2.63 -3.56
CA CYS A 25 3.26 -1.85 -4.79
C CYS A 25 3.92 -2.67 -5.91
N LYS A 26 4.96 -3.45 -5.58
CA LYS A 26 5.61 -4.37 -6.53
C LYS A 26 4.69 -5.51 -6.97
N GLU A 27 3.90 -6.04 -6.05
CA GLU A 27 2.93 -7.11 -6.28
C GLU A 27 1.66 -6.60 -6.99
N SER A 28 1.59 -5.31 -7.37
CA SER A 28 0.42 -4.68 -8.01
C SER A 28 -0.90 -4.94 -7.26
N ARG A 29 -0.83 -5.03 -5.92
CA ARG A 29 -2.02 -5.27 -5.07
C ARG A 29 -2.80 -4.00 -4.75
N ILE A 30 -2.32 -2.85 -5.23
CA ILE A 30 -2.92 -1.53 -5.00
C ILE A 30 -3.19 -0.91 -6.37
N ASP A 31 -4.46 -0.76 -6.70
CA ASP A 31 -4.89 -0.11 -7.94
C ASP A 31 -4.50 1.38 -7.98
N GLY A 32 -3.99 1.81 -9.12
CA GLY A 32 -3.57 3.19 -9.36
C GLY A 32 -2.26 3.58 -8.69
N VAL A 33 -1.44 2.62 -8.25
CA VAL A 33 -0.07 2.89 -7.82
C VAL A 33 0.81 3.27 -9.01
N ILE A 34 1.63 4.30 -8.84
CA ILE A 34 2.55 4.79 -9.88
C ILE A 34 3.97 4.76 -9.31
N ASN A 35 4.92 4.20 -10.06
CA ASN A 35 6.34 4.32 -9.74
C ASN A 35 6.94 5.47 -10.54
N VAL A 36 7.34 6.53 -9.85
CA VAL A 36 8.01 7.69 -10.44
C VAL A 36 9.38 7.84 -9.80
N ASN A 37 10.44 7.69 -10.59
CA ASN A 37 11.82 7.98 -10.17
C ASN A 37 12.23 7.29 -8.84
N ARG A 38 11.88 6.00 -8.69
CA ARG A 38 12.10 5.18 -7.47
C ARG A 38 11.17 5.47 -6.29
N VAL A 39 10.22 6.38 -6.45
CA VAL A 39 9.19 6.68 -5.45
C VAL A 39 7.87 6.04 -5.86
N TRP A 40 7.19 5.40 -4.92
CA TRP A 40 5.85 4.87 -5.11
C TRP A 40 4.82 5.92 -4.71
N LEU A 41 3.97 6.30 -5.65
CA LEU A 41 2.81 7.15 -5.47
C LEU A 41 1.58 6.26 -5.35
N ILE A 42 0.97 6.27 -4.18
CA ILE A 42 -0.20 5.48 -3.83
C ILE A 42 -1.40 6.43 -3.76
N PRO A 43 -2.52 6.15 -4.43
CA PRO A 43 -3.68 7.01 -4.35
C PRO A 43 -4.22 7.03 -2.92
N LYS A 44 -4.57 8.19 -2.36
CA LYS A 44 -5.13 8.30 -1.00
C LYS A 44 -6.45 7.55 -0.81
N LYS A 45 -7.16 7.33 -1.93
CA LYS A 45 -8.38 6.53 -2.01
C LYS A 45 -8.12 5.02 -1.98
N ALA A 46 -6.89 4.57 -2.18
CA ALA A 46 -6.54 3.16 -2.06
C ALA A 46 -6.79 2.70 -0.62
N LYS A 47 -7.56 1.63 -0.48
CA LYS A 47 -7.74 0.94 0.80
C LYS A 47 -6.56 0.00 1.02
N LYS A 48 -6.20 -0.22 2.30
CA LYS A 48 -5.21 -1.23 2.67
C LYS A 48 -5.65 -2.57 2.07
N PRO A 49 -4.84 -3.23 1.23
CA PRO A 49 -5.21 -4.52 0.69
C PRO A 49 -5.32 -5.53 1.83
N ALA A 50 -6.31 -6.42 1.76
CA ALA A 50 -6.53 -7.43 2.78
C ALA A 50 -5.24 -8.26 2.95
N ASP A 51 -4.74 -8.35 4.19
CA ASP A 51 -3.59 -9.17 4.51
C ASP A 51 -4.00 -10.64 4.35
N VAL A 52 -3.58 -11.29 3.26
CA VAL A 52 -3.84 -12.73 3.04
C VAL A 52 -3.15 -13.62 4.08
N ARG A 53 -2.27 -13.05 4.90
CA ARG A 53 -1.63 -13.72 6.05
C ARG A 53 -2.53 -13.78 7.28
N LEU A 54 -3.50 -12.88 7.41
CA LEU A 54 -4.61 -13.04 8.34
C LEU A 54 -5.56 -14.09 7.76
N LYS A 55 -5.15 -15.37 7.80
CA LYS A 55 -6.13 -16.44 7.88
C LYS A 55 -6.95 -16.15 9.13
N LYS A 56 -8.18 -15.66 8.94
CA LYS A 56 -9.26 -15.94 9.89
C LYS A 56 -9.29 -17.46 10.06
N GLY A 57 -8.74 -17.91 11.16
CA GLY A 57 -8.57 -19.32 11.52
C GLY A 57 -8.30 -19.41 13.01
N ILE A 58 -9.05 -18.63 13.78
CA ILE A 58 -9.37 -18.93 15.16
C ILE A 58 -10.90 -18.89 15.18
N GLU A 59 -11.51 -20.01 14.80
CA GLU A 59 -12.74 -20.50 15.40
C GLU A 59 -12.71 -22.03 15.30
#